data_AF-A0AAU5QA65-F1
#
_entry.id   AF-A0AAU5QA65-F1
#
_cell.length_a   1.000
_cell.length_b   1.000
_cell.length_c   1.000
_cell.angle_alpha   90.00
_cell.angle_beta   90.00
_cell.angle_gamma   90.00
#
_symmetry.space_group_name_H-M   'P 1'
#
loop_
_entity.id
_entity.type
_entity.pdbx_description
1 polymer ?
#
loop_
_entity_poly.entity_id
_entity_poly.type
_entity_poly.pdbx_seq_one_letter_code
_entity_poly.pdbx_strand_id
1 'polypeptide(L)'
;MATDRDLVEGLVEQYGSPLYIYDLARLRSALEDLRTALPQPSRIYYSLKANPHPGLVAELRRGGARAEVTSRGELAAALEAGHPAAELMYSGPGKVPAELDEAIAAGMRTFSTESFGDLERIGAAAAAHGVVADCVLRINAAGAPGQGGLRMTGGPSQFGFDLDGLARERARLLAEGTRIVGMHFFPLTNARDEEGLHAELANSVRTAARLRDELGIPLQLLDLGGGFAAPYATPGERPVYRGLRTSLTAVLDEHLPGWRDGDPVIAFESGRYLVGDSGRLVTTVTDVKHSKGSDYAVLDSGINHLGGLSGLGRLLPLSAQPLAPVPEDRADEGPTTVTLAGPLCTPADILARVAELPGVRPGDRLVFPHVGAYGLSASLLGFLGHPAPAEVLVDGGKAVSATRLALQRHTVAPLADLQSKDSPAMPDTSVPTATDTTTSTAHGWDEEYESVLHDVLPRLAAKGPLLPDSSLKAAGLDSMAMVEVLVRVESAYSISIPDSELVAATFATPASLWRVVSTLREQAVGPAA
;
A
#
# COMPACT_ATOMS: atom_id res chain seq x y z
N MET A 1 -25.34 15.29 15.87
CA MET A 1 -24.04 15.96 16.07
C MET A 1 -23.62 15.94 17.54
N ALA A 2 -24.45 16.40 18.49
CA ALA A 2 -24.14 16.25 19.93
C ALA A 2 -23.91 14.78 20.35
N THR A 3 -24.77 13.85 19.90
CA THR A 3 -24.70 12.43 20.29
C THR A 3 -23.50 11.64 19.75
N ASP A 4 -22.99 11.96 18.55
CA ASP A 4 -21.79 11.28 18.02
C ASP A 4 -20.52 11.80 18.68
N ARG A 5 -20.46 13.12 18.96
CA ARG A 5 -19.34 13.71 19.68
C ARG A 5 -19.24 13.17 21.10
N ASP A 6 -20.34 13.19 21.85
CA ASP A 6 -20.37 12.71 23.24
C ASP A 6 -19.95 11.22 23.30
N LEU A 7 -20.37 10.42 22.31
CA LEU A 7 -19.92 9.04 22.16
C LEU A 7 -18.40 8.97 21.96
N VAL A 8 -17.84 9.71 21.01
CA VAL A 8 -16.39 9.70 20.75
C VAL A 8 -15.60 10.15 21.97
N GLU A 9 -16.03 11.24 22.63
CA GLU A 9 -15.36 11.74 23.82
C GLU A 9 -15.37 10.70 24.94
N GLY A 10 -16.51 10.05 25.21
CA GLY A 10 -16.61 8.97 26.17
C GLY A 10 -15.76 7.74 25.82
N LEU A 11 -15.64 7.40 24.54
CA LEU A 11 -14.76 6.32 24.10
C LEU A 11 -13.27 6.66 24.30
N VAL A 12 -12.86 7.91 24.06
CA VAL A 12 -11.49 8.34 24.34
C VAL A 12 -11.22 8.39 25.83
N GLU A 13 -12.17 8.79 26.66
CA GLU A 13 -12.04 8.71 28.12
C GLU A 13 -11.87 7.28 28.62
N GLN A 14 -12.59 6.33 28.02
CA GLN A 14 -12.55 4.93 28.42
C GLN A 14 -11.32 4.17 27.90
N TYR A 15 -10.94 4.39 26.63
CA TYR A 15 -9.92 3.59 25.94
C TYR A 15 -8.60 4.34 25.68
N GLY A 16 -8.58 5.65 25.94
CA GLY A 16 -7.47 6.55 25.63
C GLY A 16 -7.39 6.89 24.14
N SER A 17 -6.40 7.73 23.81
CA SER A 17 -5.92 7.97 22.45
C SER A 17 -4.48 7.43 22.30
N PRO A 18 -4.02 7.10 21.08
CA PRO A 18 -4.79 7.09 19.84
C PRO A 18 -5.88 6.00 19.79
N LEU A 19 -6.97 6.28 19.08
CA LEU A 19 -8.18 5.44 19.02
C LEU A 19 -8.75 5.38 17.61
N TYR A 20 -8.87 4.17 17.05
CA TYR A 20 -9.65 3.92 15.85
C TYR A 20 -11.11 3.63 16.21
N ILE A 21 -12.04 4.28 15.50
CA ILE A 21 -13.48 4.04 15.65
C ILE A 21 -14.04 3.69 14.26
N TYR A 22 -14.71 2.55 14.15
CA TYR A 22 -15.34 2.08 12.91
C TYR A 22 -16.86 2.01 13.06
N ASP A 23 -17.58 2.68 12.16
CA ASP A 23 -19.04 2.72 12.13
C ASP A 23 -19.63 1.64 11.20
N LEU A 24 -20.28 0.63 11.78
CA LEU A 24 -20.88 -0.47 11.02
C LEU A 24 -22.08 -0.03 10.17
N ALA A 25 -22.77 1.07 10.52
CA ALA A 25 -23.84 1.60 9.69
C ALA A 25 -23.29 2.14 8.36
N ARG A 26 -22.13 2.82 8.39
CA ARG A 26 -21.45 3.30 7.18
C ARG A 26 -20.97 2.15 6.30
N LEU A 27 -20.40 1.11 6.92
CA LEU A 27 -19.99 -0.12 6.24
C LEU A 27 -21.16 -0.77 5.46
N ARG A 28 -22.32 -0.93 6.11
CA ARG A 28 -23.53 -1.49 5.48
C ARG A 28 -24.04 -0.60 4.34
N SER A 29 -24.04 0.73 4.53
CA SER A 29 -24.42 1.68 3.48
C SER A 29 -23.49 1.56 2.27
N ALA A 30 -22.18 1.44 2.49
CA ALA A 30 -21.21 1.33 1.41
C ALA A 30 -21.37 0.04 0.60
N LEU A 31 -21.69 -1.07 1.25
CA LEU A 31 -22.00 -2.33 0.56
C LEU A 31 -23.26 -2.22 -0.29
N GLU A 32 -24.32 -1.59 0.23
CA GLU A 32 -25.58 -1.44 -0.51
C GLU A 32 -25.45 -0.46 -1.68
N ASP A 33 -24.73 0.64 -1.49
CA ASP A 33 -24.45 1.59 -2.57
C ASP A 33 -23.64 0.92 -3.69
N LEU A 34 -22.62 0.14 -3.34
CA LEU A 34 -21.82 -0.60 -4.32
C LEU A 34 -22.69 -1.64 -5.05
N ARG A 35 -23.49 -2.42 -4.32
CA ARG A 35 -24.44 -3.37 -4.92
C ARG A 35 -25.42 -2.68 -5.87
N THR A 36 -25.89 -1.49 -5.50
CA THR A 36 -26.78 -0.65 -6.31
C THR A 36 -26.08 -0.12 -7.57
N ALA A 37 -24.80 0.20 -7.49
CA ALA A 37 -24.01 0.67 -8.61
C ALA A 37 -23.63 -0.43 -9.62
N LEU A 38 -23.63 -1.71 -9.20
CA LEU A 38 -23.14 -2.82 -10.03
C LEU A 38 -24.26 -3.52 -10.83
N PRO A 39 -23.94 -4.09 -12.01
CA PRO A 39 -24.83 -5.01 -12.73
C PRO A 39 -25.28 -6.18 -11.85
N GLN A 40 -26.49 -6.69 -12.08
CA GLN A 40 -27.04 -7.82 -11.33
C GLN A 40 -27.53 -8.92 -12.29
N PRO A 41 -27.25 -10.21 -12.01
CA PRO A 41 -26.54 -10.72 -10.82
C PRO A 41 -25.02 -10.48 -10.87
N SER A 42 -24.41 -10.09 -9.74
CA SER A 42 -22.95 -10.07 -9.58
C SER A 42 -22.52 -10.42 -8.16
N ARG A 43 -21.27 -10.89 -8.01
CA ARG A 43 -20.63 -11.16 -6.71
C ARG A 43 -19.73 -9.99 -6.32
N ILE A 44 -19.68 -9.72 -5.02
CA ILE A 44 -18.74 -8.75 -4.44
C ILE A 44 -17.77 -9.54 -3.56
N TYR A 45 -16.47 -9.44 -3.85
CA TYR A 45 -15.40 -9.85 -2.95
C TYR A 45 -14.90 -8.64 -2.16
N TYR A 46 -14.89 -8.76 -0.84
CA TYR A 46 -14.20 -7.84 0.03
C TYR A 46 -12.70 -8.15 0.01
N SER A 47 -11.89 -7.20 -0.41
CA SER A 47 -10.42 -7.31 -0.37
C SER A 47 -9.90 -7.04 1.05
N LEU A 48 -9.54 -8.10 1.79
CA LEU A 48 -9.21 -8.01 3.22
C LEU A 48 -7.98 -7.13 3.50
N LYS A 49 -7.06 -7.00 2.53
CA LYS A 49 -5.89 -6.10 2.60
C LYS A 49 -6.26 -4.66 2.98
N ALA A 50 -7.49 -4.23 2.69
CA ALA A 50 -7.96 -2.91 3.10
C ALA A 50 -8.12 -2.82 4.63
N ASN A 51 -8.76 -3.79 5.27
CA ASN A 51 -8.88 -3.87 6.73
C ASN A 51 -9.30 -5.29 7.19
N PRO A 52 -8.38 -6.11 7.72
CA PRO A 52 -8.71 -7.47 8.14
C PRO A 52 -9.43 -7.54 9.50
N HIS A 53 -9.88 -6.43 10.08
CA HIS A 53 -10.54 -6.42 11.39
C HIS A 53 -11.74 -7.40 11.43
N PRO A 54 -11.75 -8.43 12.30
CA PRO A 54 -12.71 -9.54 12.24
C PRO A 54 -14.17 -9.11 12.25
N GLY A 55 -14.51 -8.07 13.02
CA GLY A 55 -15.89 -7.57 13.06
C GLY A 55 -16.34 -6.82 11.80
N LEU A 56 -15.43 -6.21 11.03
CA LEU A 56 -15.77 -5.59 9.74
C LEU A 56 -15.97 -6.69 8.68
N VAL A 57 -15.07 -7.67 8.67
CA VAL A 57 -15.15 -8.84 7.79
C VAL A 57 -16.47 -9.60 8.03
N ALA A 58 -16.80 -9.88 9.30
CA ALA A 58 -18.03 -10.58 9.66
C ALA A 58 -19.28 -9.81 9.26
N GLU A 59 -19.26 -8.47 9.34
CA GLU A 59 -20.39 -7.64 8.96
C GLU A 59 -20.60 -7.61 7.44
N LEU A 60 -19.53 -7.48 6.65
CA LEU A 60 -19.61 -7.58 5.18
C LEU A 60 -20.07 -8.97 4.73
N ARG A 61 -19.63 -10.03 5.41
CA ARG A 61 -20.13 -11.40 5.18
C ARG A 61 -21.63 -11.51 5.41
N ARG A 62 -22.14 -10.98 6.52
CA ARG A 62 -23.60 -10.96 6.81
C ARG A 62 -24.36 -10.19 5.73
N GLY A 63 -23.74 -9.15 5.18
CA GLY A 63 -24.24 -8.42 4.03
C GLY A 63 -24.18 -9.18 2.71
N GLY A 64 -23.59 -10.38 2.64
CA GLY A 64 -23.50 -11.22 1.44
C GLY A 64 -22.24 -11.01 0.59
N ALA A 65 -21.27 -10.23 1.06
CA ALA A 65 -19.96 -10.18 0.41
C ALA A 65 -19.18 -11.48 0.68
N ARG A 66 -18.38 -11.89 -0.31
CA ARG A 66 -17.35 -12.93 -0.16
C ARG A 66 -16.02 -12.27 0.21
N ALA A 67 -14.99 -13.05 0.48
CA ALA A 67 -13.68 -12.52 0.85
C ALA A 67 -12.61 -12.91 -0.18
N GLU A 68 -11.81 -11.91 -0.56
CA GLU A 68 -10.57 -12.05 -1.31
C GLU A 68 -9.40 -11.90 -0.33
N VAL A 69 -8.51 -12.88 -0.33
CA VAL A 69 -7.38 -12.99 0.60
C VAL A 69 -6.07 -13.19 -0.16
N THR A 70 -4.99 -12.68 0.40
CA THR A 70 -3.65 -12.67 -0.21
C THR A 70 -2.58 -13.30 0.69
N SER A 71 -2.94 -13.65 1.93
CA SER A 71 -2.02 -14.20 2.91
C SER A 71 -2.72 -15.14 3.89
N ARG A 72 -1.95 -15.96 4.61
CA ARG A 72 -2.45 -16.83 5.69
C ARG A 72 -3.20 -16.06 6.79
N GLY A 73 -2.73 -14.85 7.12
CA GLY A 73 -3.38 -14.01 8.13
C GLY A 73 -4.75 -13.54 7.68
N GLU A 74 -4.90 -13.14 6.41
CA GLU A 74 -6.19 -12.77 5.85
C GLU A 74 -7.13 -13.98 5.71
N LEU A 75 -6.60 -15.14 5.31
CA LEU A 75 -7.37 -16.38 5.30
C LEU A 75 -7.92 -16.70 6.70
N ALA A 76 -7.07 -16.68 7.72
CA ALA A 76 -7.47 -16.93 9.10
C ALA A 76 -8.56 -15.94 9.55
N ALA A 77 -8.40 -14.64 9.28
CA ALA A 77 -9.38 -13.62 9.59
C ALA A 77 -10.73 -13.85 8.87
N ALA A 78 -10.72 -14.25 7.59
CA ALA A 78 -11.93 -14.57 6.84
C ALA A 78 -12.66 -15.79 7.42
N LEU A 79 -11.92 -16.85 7.78
CA LEU A 79 -12.49 -18.06 8.38
C LEU A 79 -13.06 -17.78 9.78
N GLU A 80 -12.33 -17.02 10.61
CA GLU A 80 -12.80 -16.61 11.94
C GLU A 80 -14.08 -15.76 11.86
N ALA A 81 -14.18 -14.90 10.86
CA ALA A 81 -15.39 -14.14 10.56
C ALA A 81 -16.57 -14.99 10.04
N GLY A 82 -16.34 -16.29 9.80
CA GLY A 82 -17.34 -17.28 9.42
C GLY A 82 -17.54 -17.42 7.91
N HIS A 83 -16.60 -16.99 7.07
CA HIS A 83 -16.68 -17.27 5.64
C HIS A 83 -16.45 -18.76 5.37
N PRO A 84 -17.26 -19.40 4.51
CA PRO A 84 -16.93 -20.73 4.00
C PRO A 84 -15.69 -20.65 3.12
N ALA A 85 -14.67 -21.46 3.40
CA ALA A 85 -13.42 -21.47 2.61
C ALA A 85 -13.65 -21.67 1.10
N ALA A 86 -14.62 -22.50 0.74
CA ALA A 86 -14.98 -22.78 -0.65
C ALA A 86 -15.52 -21.56 -1.42
N GLU A 87 -15.95 -20.50 -0.73
CA GLU A 87 -16.44 -19.26 -1.34
C GLU A 87 -15.37 -18.16 -1.42
N LEU A 88 -14.19 -18.41 -0.85
CA LEU A 88 -13.09 -17.45 -0.86
C LEU A 88 -12.31 -17.53 -2.18
N MET A 89 -11.64 -16.42 -2.52
CA MET A 89 -10.66 -16.37 -3.59
C MET A 89 -9.28 -16.02 -3.02
N TYR A 90 -8.27 -16.84 -3.31
CA TYR A 90 -6.88 -16.54 -2.96
C TYR A 90 -6.20 -15.80 -4.13
N SER A 91 -5.66 -14.61 -3.89
CA SER A 91 -4.97 -13.79 -4.89
C SER A 91 -3.51 -13.51 -4.49
N GLY A 92 -2.79 -12.71 -5.28
CA GLY A 92 -1.45 -12.22 -4.96
C GLY A 92 -0.31 -13.02 -5.60
N PRO A 93 0.82 -12.37 -5.95
CA PRO A 93 1.90 -12.96 -6.78
C PRO A 93 2.84 -13.89 -6.00
N GLY A 94 2.81 -13.86 -4.67
CA GLY A 94 3.80 -14.50 -3.81
C GLY A 94 3.41 -15.85 -3.21
N LYS A 95 2.41 -16.56 -3.77
CA LYS A 95 1.89 -17.79 -3.15
C LYS A 95 2.98 -18.86 -3.04
N VAL A 96 3.27 -19.28 -1.81
CA VAL A 96 4.25 -20.34 -1.52
C VAL A 96 3.56 -21.68 -1.18
N PRO A 97 4.23 -22.84 -1.37
CA PRO A 97 3.61 -24.15 -1.17
C PRO A 97 2.90 -24.32 0.17
N ALA A 98 3.53 -23.92 1.28
CA ALA A 98 2.94 -24.05 2.62
C ALA A 98 1.64 -23.24 2.79
N GLU A 99 1.50 -22.10 2.09
CA GLU A 99 0.27 -21.30 2.12
C GLU A 99 -0.84 -21.95 1.29
N LEU A 100 -0.47 -22.52 0.15
CA LEU A 100 -1.40 -23.24 -0.74
C LEU A 100 -1.94 -24.51 -0.07
N ASP A 101 -1.05 -25.28 0.57
CA ASP A 101 -1.44 -26.47 1.32
C ASP A 101 -2.45 -26.12 2.43
N GLU A 102 -2.19 -25.06 3.21
CA GLU A 102 -3.13 -24.60 4.24
C GLU A 102 -4.46 -24.13 3.66
N ALA A 103 -4.44 -23.30 2.61
CA ALA A 103 -5.64 -22.80 1.96
C ALA A 103 -6.52 -23.94 1.42
N ILE A 104 -5.91 -24.93 0.74
CA ILE A 104 -6.62 -26.06 0.14
C ILE A 104 -7.14 -27.00 1.23
N ALA A 105 -6.35 -27.27 2.27
CA ALA A 105 -6.75 -28.05 3.44
C ALA A 105 -7.94 -27.41 4.18
N ALA A 106 -7.98 -26.07 4.28
CA ALA A 106 -9.11 -25.34 4.85
C ALA A 106 -10.38 -25.42 3.98
N GLY A 107 -10.26 -25.85 2.73
CA GLY A 107 -11.39 -26.04 1.81
C GLY A 107 -11.47 -25.02 0.68
N MET A 108 -10.49 -24.13 0.51
CA MET A 108 -10.47 -23.20 -0.61
C MET A 108 -10.28 -23.94 -1.93
N ARG A 109 -10.98 -23.48 -2.97
CA ARG A 109 -10.90 -24.05 -4.32
C ARG A 109 -10.61 -23.01 -5.40
N THR A 110 -10.87 -21.72 -5.15
CA THR A 110 -10.72 -20.68 -6.17
C THR A 110 -9.44 -19.87 -5.97
N PHE A 111 -8.61 -19.78 -7.01
CA PHE A 111 -7.34 -19.07 -6.99
C PHE A 111 -7.24 -18.12 -8.19
N SER A 112 -6.81 -16.88 -7.94
CA SER A 112 -6.36 -15.97 -8.99
C SER A 112 -4.90 -16.24 -9.28
N THR A 113 -4.62 -16.79 -10.46
CA THR A 113 -3.26 -17.19 -10.86
C THR A 113 -2.53 -16.04 -11.54
N GLU A 114 -1.25 -15.90 -11.21
CA GLU A 114 -0.45 -14.73 -11.59
C GLU A 114 0.57 -15.05 -12.69
N SER A 115 0.95 -16.32 -12.82
CA SER A 115 1.90 -16.80 -13.84
C SER A 115 1.75 -18.31 -14.04
N PHE A 116 2.41 -18.87 -15.06
CA PHE A 116 2.41 -20.32 -15.28
C PHE A 116 3.03 -21.09 -14.11
N GLY A 117 4.12 -20.56 -13.52
CA GLY A 117 4.72 -21.17 -12.34
C GLY A 117 3.81 -21.11 -11.12
N ASP A 118 2.99 -20.06 -11.00
CA ASP A 118 1.97 -19.97 -9.95
C ASP A 118 0.87 -21.01 -10.13
N LEU A 119 0.38 -21.17 -11.37
CA LEU A 119 -0.58 -22.21 -11.74
C LEU A 119 -0.06 -23.62 -11.43
N GLU A 120 1.19 -23.91 -11.78
CA GLU A 120 1.85 -25.20 -11.51
C GLU A 120 1.96 -25.47 -10.00
N ARG A 121 2.30 -24.46 -9.19
CA ARG A 121 2.36 -24.60 -7.71
C ARG A 121 0.98 -24.89 -7.11
N ILE A 122 -0.05 -24.17 -7.57
CA ILE A 122 -1.44 -24.40 -7.13
C ILE A 122 -1.89 -25.81 -7.50
N GLY A 123 -1.58 -26.25 -8.72
CA GLY A 123 -1.89 -27.60 -9.20
C GLY A 123 -1.24 -28.70 -8.38
N ALA A 124 0.06 -28.56 -8.09
CA ALA A 124 0.80 -29.51 -7.27
C ALA A 124 0.19 -29.64 -5.85
N ALA A 125 -0.14 -28.51 -5.21
CA ALA A 125 -0.79 -28.51 -3.90
C ALA A 125 -2.20 -29.16 -3.97
N ALA A 126 -3.01 -28.81 -4.98
CA ALA A 126 -4.34 -29.40 -5.16
C ALA A 126 -4.28 -30.92 -5.36
N ALA A 127 -3.36 -31.39 -6.21
CA ALA A 127 -3.14 -32.80 -6.45
C ALA A 127 -2.69 -33.56 -5.18
N ALA A 128 -1.81 -32.97 -4.37
CA ALA A 128 -1.39 -33.55 -3.08
C ALA A 128 -2.56 -33.75 -2.11
N HIS A 129 -3.59 -32.90 -2.20
CA HIS A 129 -4.83 -33.01 -1.42
C HIS A 129 -5.92 -33.84 -2.11
N GLY A 130 -5.68 -34.39 -3.30
CA GLY A 130 -6.65 -35.18 -4.06
C GLY A 130 -7.85 -34.36 -4.56
N VAL A 131 -7.66 -33.05 -4.79
CA VAL A 131 -8.70 -32.13 -5.26
C VAL A 131 -8.26 -31.40 -6.53
N VAL A 132 -9.19 -30.68 -7.15
CA VAL A 132 -8.91 -29.80 -8.29
C VAL A 132 -9.13 -28.35 -7.84
N ALA A 133 -8.16 -27.49 -8.15
CA ALA A 133 -8.26 -26.05 -7.94
C ALA A 133 -8.84 -25.35 -9.17
N ASP A 134 -9.83 -24.49 -8.95
CA ASP A 134 -10.39 -23.60 -9.94
C ASP A 134 -9.54 -22.32 -10.03
N CYS A 135 -8.99 -22.08 -11.22
CA CYS A 135 -8.05 -21.01 -11.47
C CYS A 135 -8.67 -19.97 -12.41
N VAL A 136 -8.72 -18.72 -11.97
CA VAL A 136 -8.92 -17.57 -12.86
C VAL A 136 -7.56 -17.00 -13.25
N LEU A 137 -7.34 -16.72 -14.53
CA LEU A 137 -6.10 -16.14 -15.02
C LEU A 137 -6.12 -14.63 -14.78
N ARG A 138 -5.22 -14.11 -13.95
CA ARG A 138 -5.10 -12.65 -13.82
C ARG A 138 -4.44 -12.09 -15.07
N ILE A 139 -5.09 -11.15 -15.75
CA ILE A 139 -4.61 -10.65 -17.05
C ILE A 139 -3.94 -9.30 -16.90
N ASN A 140 -2.69 -9.19 -17.36
CA ASN A 140 -1.99 -7.92 -17.54
C ASN A 140 -2.32 -7.34 -18.92
N ALA A 141 -3.52 -6.75 -19.06
CA ALA A 141 -3.95 -6.13 -20.30
C ALA A 141 -3.59 -4.64 -20.37
N ALA A 142 -3.41 -4.13 -21.58
CA ALA A 142 -3.40 -2.69 -21.81
C ALA A 142 -4.71 -2.06 -21.30
N GLY A 143 -4.59 -0.99 -20.52
CA GLY A 143 -5.75 -0.23 -20.03
C GLY A 143 -6.48 0.50 -21.14
N ALA A 144 -7.66 1.06 -20.82
CA ALA A 144 -8.46 1.82 -21.77
C ALA A 144 -7.69 3.06 -22.31
N PRO A 145 -7.93 3.47 -23.57
CA PRO A 145 -7.40 4.74 -24.09
C PRO A 145 -8.02 5.93 -23.34
N GLY A 146 -7.22 6.82 -22.73
CA GLY A 146 -7.71 8.04 -22.05
C GLY A 146 -7.27 8.27 -20.58
N GLN A 147 -7.81 9.33 -19.96
CA GLN A 147 -7.56 9.77 -18.56
C GLN A 147 -8.37 8.90 -17.56
N GLY A 148 -7.99 8.64 -16.31
CA GLY A 148 -6.85 9.06 -15.48
C GLY A 148 -6.95 8.37 -14.11
N GLY A 149 -5.80 7.96 -13.56
CA GLY A 149 -5.65 7.24 -12.29
C GLY A 149 -4.37 6.39 -12.31
N LEU A 150 -3.94 5.86 -11.16
CA LEU A 150 -2.78 4.96 -11.11
C LEU A 150 -3.18 3.61 -11.74
N ARG A 151 -2.65 3.33 -12.93
CA ARG A 151 -2.90 2.08 -13.66
C ARG A 151 -2.14 0.94 -12.99
N MET A 152 -2.79 -0.22 -12.89
CA MET A 152 -2.22 -1.43 -12.29
C MET A 152 -1.87 -2.50 -13.34
N THR A 153 -2.17 -2.25 -14.62
CA THR A 153 -1.91 -3.14 -15.75
C THR A 153 -1.39 -2.37 -16.98
N GLY A 154 -0.92 -3.10 -18.00
CA GLY A 154 -0.57 -2.56 -19.31
C GLY A 154 0.91 -2.18 -19.49
N GLY A 155 1.75 -2.54 -18.53
CA GLY A 155 3.21 -2.41 -18.59
C GLY A 155 3.90 -3.53 -17.81
N PRO A 156 5.24 -3.53 -17.70
CA PRO A 156 5.97 -4.49 -16.88
C PRO A 156 5.45 -4.48 -15.45
N SER A 157 5.04 -5.65 -14.96
CA SER A 157 4.34 -5.80 -13.69
C SER A 157 4.65 -7.17 -13.09
N GLN A 158 4.67 -7.27 -11.77
CA GLN A 158 4.70 -8.54 -11.05
C GLN A 158 3.35 -9.26 -11.06
N PHE A 159 2.30 -8.63 -11.59
CA PHE A 159 0.93 -9.14 -11.57
C PHE A 159 0.46 -9.58 -12.94
N GLY A 160 -0.16 -10.76 -12.97
CA GLY A 160 -0.88 -11.30 -14.10
C GLY A 160 -0.02 -11.73 -15.30
N PHE A 161 -0.67 -12.39 -16.23
CA PHE A 161 -0.09 -12.89 -17.46
C PHE A 161 -0.09 -11.82 -18.54
N ASP A 162 1.03 -11.71 -19.26
CA ASP A 162 1.08 -10.99 -20.52
C ASP A 162 0.33 -11.78 -21.61
N LEU A 163 -0.42 -11.07 -22.45
CA LEU A 163 -1.27 -11.67 -23.49
C LEU A 163 -0.47 -12.52 -24.48
N ASP A 164 0.70 -12.04 -24.91
CA ASP A 164 1.58 -12.78 -25.82
C ASP A 164 2.12 -14.07 -25.19
N GLY A 165 2.37 -14.03 -23.87
CA GLY A 165 2.80 -15.19 -23.09
C GLY A 165 1.73 -16.28 -23.04
N LEU A 166 0.46 -15.90 -22.81
CA LEU A 166 -0.68 -16.83 -22.82
C LEU A 166 -0.81 -17.56 -24.14
N ALA A 167 -0.71 -16.85 -25.27
CA ALA A 167 -0.79 -17.46 -26.59
C ALA A 167 0.38 -18.41 -26.85
N ARG A 168 1.61 -18.00 -26.51
CA ARG A 168 2.85 -18.76 -26.75
C ARG A 168 2.91 -20.04 -25.93
N GLU A 169 2.47 -20.00 -24.68
CA GLU A 169 2.65 -21.09 -23.71
C GLU A 169 1.33 -21.75 -23.30
N ARG A 170 0.30 -21.64 -24.14
CA ARG A 170 -1.06 -22.16 -23.87
C ARG A 170 -1.14 -23.59 -23.33
N ALA A 171 -0.20 -24.46 -23.72
CA ALA A 171 -0.17 -25.85 -23.26
C ALA A 171 0.04 -25.96 -21.74
N ARG A 172 0.72 -24.98 -21.13
CA ARG A 172 0.95 -24.90 -19.68
C ARG A 172 -0.31 -24.53 -18.89
N LEU A 173 -1.37 -24.07 -19.56
CA LEU A 173 -2.68 -23.83 -18.92
C LEU A 173 -3.37 -25.14 -18.51
N LEU A 174 -2.90 -26.29 -19.01
CA LEU A 174 -3.39 -27.62 -18.65
C LEU A 174 -2.59 -28.24 -17.49
N ALA A 175 -2.18 -27.42 -16.51
CA ALA A 175 -1.43 -27.90 -15.35
C ALA A 175 -2.27 -28.90 -14.54
N GLU A 176 -1.66 -30.03 -14.16
CA GLU A 176 -2.31 -31.08 -13.37
C GLU A 176 -2.85 -30.52 -12.05
N GLY A 177 -4.00 -31.02 -11.60
CA GLY A 177 -4.64 -30.54 -10.36
C GLY A 177 -5.34 -29.19 -10.50
N THR A 178 -5.34 -28.57 -11.69
CA THR A 178 -6.03 -27.30 -11.94
C THR A 178 -7.09 -27.38 -13.02
N ARG A 179 -8.06 -26.47 -12.95
CA ARG A 179 -9.02 -26.18 -14.00
C ARG A 179 -9.08 -24.68 -14.21
N ILE A 180 -8.81 -24.23 -15.44
CA ILE A 180 -9.03 -22.82 -15.78
C ILE A 180 -10.54 -22.59 -15.89
N VAL A 181 -11.07 -21.68 -15.07
CA VAL A 181 -12.50 -21.35 -15.01
C VAL A 181 -12.80 -19.93 -15.47
N GLY A 182 -11.78 -19.11 -15.73
CA GLY A 182 -12.05 -17.72 -16.05
C GLY A 182 -10.85 -16.80 -16.05
N MET A 183 -11.16 -15.52 -15.93
CA MET A 183 -10.19 -14.42 -15.98
C MET A 183 -10.45 -13.44 -14.85
N HIS A 184 -9.38 -12.83 -14.36
CA HIS A 184 -9.38 -11.78 -13.36
C HIS A 184 -8.66 -10.55 -13.91
N PHE A 185 -9.27 -9.38 -13.78
CA PHE A 185 -8.69 -8.09 -14.11
C PHE A 185 -8.65 -7.22 -12.88
N PHE A 186 -7.58 -6.43 -12.73
CA PHE A 186 -7.53 -5.37 -11.73
C PHE A 186 -6.91 -4.13 -12.40
N PRO A 187 -7.67 -3.43 -13.26
CA PRO A 187 -7.10 -2.45 -14.18
C PRO A 187 -6.67 -1.15 -13.48
N LEU A 188 -7.33 -0.80 -12.38
CA LEU A 188 -7.27 0.52 -11.77
C LEU A 188 -7.43 0.48 -10.26
N THR A 189 -6.83 1.44 -9.56
CA THR A 189 -7.11 1.75 -8.16
C THR A 189 -7.57 3.21 -8.02
N ASN A 190 -8.56 3.44 -7.15
CA ASN A 190 -9.06 4.77 -6.78
C ASN A 190 -9.36 5.67 -8.00
N ALA A 191 -10.31 5.24 -8.83
CA ALA A 191 -10.71 5.93 -10.05
C ALA A 191 -11.02 7.42 -9.81
N ARG A 192 -10.59 8.27 -10.74
CA ARG A 192 -10.82 9.71 -10.64
C ARG A 192 -12.32 10.07 -10.68
N ASP A 193 -13.05 9.39 -11.54
CA ASP A 193 -14.47 9.62 -11.80
C ASP A 193 -15.14 8.33 -12.31
N GLU A 194 -16.47 8.37 -12.42
CA GLU A 194 -17.29 7.24 -12.87
C GLU A 194 -17.03 6.85 -14.34
N GLU A 195 -16.75 7.84 -15.20
CA GLU A 195 -16.49 7.61 -16.62
C GLU A 195 -15.21 6.80 -16.82
N GLY A 196 -14.13 7.16 -16.14
CA GLY A 196 -12.87 6.43 -16.16
C GLY A 196 -13.01 5.01 -15.59
N LEU A 197 -13.76 4.84 -14.49
CA LEU A 197 -14.05 3.52 -13.94
C LEU A 197 -14.80 2.64 -14.94
N HIS A 198 -15.87 3.17 -15.56
CA HIS A 198 -16.63 2.45 -16.58
C HIS A 198 -15.75 2.08 -17.77
N ALA A 199 -14.91 2.99 -18.26
CA ALA A 199 -14.06 2.76 -19.42
C ALA A 199 -13.11 1.56 -19.21
N GLU A 200 -12.47 1.47 -18.03
CA GLU A 200 -11.58 0.37 -17.69
C GLU A 200 -12.33 -0.95 -17.51
N LEU A 201 -13.44 -0.96 -16.75
CA LEU A 201 -14.23 -2.19 -16.55
C LEU A 201 -14.79 -2.72 -17.89
N ALA A 202 -15.29 -1.83 -18.75
CA ALA A 202 -15.77 -2.20 -20.07
C ALA A 202 -14.65 -2.74 -20.97
N ASN A 203 -13.43 -2.18 -20.85
CA ASN A 203 -12.26 -2.69 -21.56
C ASN A 203 -11.87 -4.11 -21.09
N SER A 204 -11.95 -4.38 -19.79
CA SER A 204 -11.76 -5.72 -19.23
C SER A 204 -12.79 -6.72 -19.76
N VAL A 205 -14.08 -6.35 -19.83
CA VAL A 205 -15.13 -7.20 -20.42
C VAL A 205 -14.82 -7.53 -21.88
N ARG A 206 -14.49 -6.53 -22.70
CA ARG A 206 -14.12 -6.72 -24.11
C ARG A 206 -12.89 -7.61 -24.27
N THR A 207 -11.88 -7.39 -23.43
CA THR A 207 -10.65 -8.19 -23.44
C THR A 207 -10.94 -9.63 -23.08
N ALA A 208 -11.76 -9.88 -22.04
CA ALA A 208 -12.18 -11.22 -21.66
C ALA A 208 -12.93 -11.94 -22.78
N ALA A 209 -13.92 -11.30 -23.41
CA ALA A 209 -14.65 -11.87 -24.52
C ALA A 209 -13.73 -12.22 -25.71
N ARG A 210 -12.81 -11.32 -26.06
CA ARG A 210 -11.80 -11.58 -27.10
C ARG A 210 -10.92 -12.78 -26.77
N LEU A 211 -10.38 -12.85 -25.55
CA LEU A 211 -9.50 -13.96 -25.14
C LEU A 211 -10.22 -15.30 -25.08
N ARG A 212 -11.50 -15.31 -24.67
CA ARG A 212 -12.37 -16.49 -24.77
C ARG A 212 -12.46 -16.96 -26.21
N ASP A 213 -12.74 -16.07 -27.15
CA ASP A 213 -13.01 -16.41 -28.55
C ASP A 213 -11.72 -16.77 -29.33
N GLU A 214 -10.61 -16.06 -29.08
CA GLU A 214 -9.35 -16.26 -29.80
C GLU A 214 -8.49 -17.40 -29.23
N LEU A 215 -8.46 -17.56 -27.90
CA LEU A 215 -7.61 -18.53 -27.22
C LEU A 215 -8.37 -19.73 -26.65
N GLY A 216 -9.71 -19.72 -26.71
CA GLY A 216 -10.54 -20.80 -26.18
C GLY A 216 -10.50 -20.89 -24.65
N ILE A 217 -10.14 -19.81 -23.95
CA ILE A 217 -10.06 -19.78 -22.49
C ILE A 217 -11.48 -19.88 -21.93
N PRO A 218 -11.79 -20.86 -21.06
CA PRO A 218 -13.09 -20.95 -20.41
C PRO A 218 -13.41 -19.69 -19.61
N LEU A 219 -14.67 -19.26 -19.64
CA LEU A 219 -15.12 -18.07 -18.94
C LEU A 219 -16.40 -18.38 -18.16
N GLN A 220 -16.25 -19.08 -17.05
CA GLN A 220 -17.31 -19.38 -16.07
C GLN A 220 -17.31 -18.35 -14.92
N LEU A 221 -16.16 -17.72 -14.65
CA LEU A 221 -16.00 -16.63 -13.69
C LEU A 221 -15.19 -15.49 -14.33
N LEU A 222 -15.78 -14.30 -14.39
CA LEU A 222 -15.07 -13.09 -14.76
C LEU A 222 -15.01 -12.16 -13.56
N ASP A 223 -13.83 -12.04 -12.96
CA ASP A 223 -13.58 -11.04 -11.94
C ASP A 223 -13.05 -9.76 -12.61
N LEU A 224 -13.79 -8.67 -12.47
CA LEU A 224 -13.45 -7.37 -13.04
C LEU A 224 -12.61 -6.51 -12.08
N GLY A 225 -12.33 -7.02 -10.88
CA GLY A 225 -11.54 -6.37 -9.86
C GLY A 225 -12.23 -5.14 -9.29
N GLY A 226 -11.41 -4.18 -8.86
CA GLY A 226 -11.86 -2.97 -8.17
C GLY A 226 -11.62 -1.69 -8.95
N GLY A 227 -11.20 -0.65 -8.23
CA GLY A 227 -11.03 0.71 -8.75
C GLY A 227 -12.02 1.71 -8.17
N PHE A 228 -13.00 1.26 -7.40
CA PHE A 228 -13.92 2.12 -6.67
C PHE A 228 -13.18 3.05 -5.71
N ALA A 229 -13.44 4.34 -5.83
CA ALA A 229 -12.73 5.38 -5.12
C ALA A 229 -13.36 5.67 -3.76
N ALA A 230 -12.54 6.04 -2.80
CA ALA A 230 -13.00 6.57 -1.53
C ALA A 230 -12.04 7.66 -1.06
N PRO A 231 -12.54 8.69 -0.34
CA PRO A 231 -11.66 9.63 0.32
C PRO A 231 -10.78 8.89 1.35
N TYR A 232 -9.60 9.44 1.62
CA TYR A 232 -8.64 8.85 2.57
C TYR A 232 -7.98 9.95 3.37
N ALA A 233 -8.14 9.91 4.70
CA ALA A 233 -7.57 10.89 5.61
C ALA A 233 -7.91 12.35 5.25
N THR A 234 -9.05 12.57 4.59
CA THR A 234 -9.55 13.90 4.23
C THR A 234 -11.07 13.93 4.34
N PRO A 235 -11.67 15.10 4.61
CA PRO A 235 -13.12 15.26 4.57
C PRO A 235 -13.68 15.03 3.16
N GLY A 236 -14.93 14.61 3.08
CA GLY A 236 -15.63 14.40 1.81
C GLY A 236 -16.62 13.26 1.90
N GLU A 237 -17.38 13.06 0.84
CA GLU A 237 -18.30 11.94 0.70
C GLU A 237 -17.73 10.90 -0.26
N ARG A 238 -18.09 9.64 -0.02
CA ARG A 238 -17.78 8.54 -0.94
C ARG A 238 -18.53 8.76 -2.26
N PRO A 239 -17.87 8.56 -3.42
CA PRO A 239 -18.52 8.65 -4.73
C PRO A 239 -19.73 7.72 -4.86
N VAL A 240 -20.80 8.22 -5.48
CA VAL A 240 -22.00 7.45 -5.82
C VAL A 240 -22.05 7.25 -7.33
N TYR A 241 -22.01 5.99 -7.77
CA TYR A 241 -21.93 5.62 -9.18
C TYR A 241 -23.32 5.38 -9.77
N ARG A 242 -23.93 6.40 -10.37
CA ARG A 242 -25.37 6.37 -10.74
C ARG A 242 -25.64 5.72 -12.10
N GLY A 243 -24.74 5.92 -13.06
CA GLY A 243 -24.85 5.40 -14.43
C GLY A 243 -24.15 4.06 -14.63
N LEU A 244 -23.20 3.71 -13.77
CA LEU A 244 -22.31 2.55 -13.93
C LEU A 244 -23.04 1.24 -14.16
N ARG A 245 -24.12 0.97 -13.41
CA ARG A 245 -24.92 -0.25 -13.60
C ARG A 245 -25.43 -0.34 -15.03
N THR A 246 -26.10 0.71 -15.51
CA THR A 246 -26.74 0.73 -16.83
C THR A 246 -25.71 0.60 -17.94
N SER A 247 -24.63 1.39 -17.87
CA SER A 247 -23.61 1.39 -18.91
C SER A 247 -22.83 0.07 -18.97
N LEU A 248 -22.40 -0.46 -17.82
CA LEU A 248 -21.67 -1.73 -17.78
C LEU A 248 -22.56 -2.94 -18.12
N THR A 249 -23.84 -2.90 -17.75
CA THR A 249 -24.83 -3.92 -18.15
C THR A 249 -24.93 -4.03 -19.67
N ALA A 250 -24.95 -2.91 -20.39
CA ALA A 250 -25.01 -2.92 -21.85
C ALA A 250 -23.78 -3.61 -22.46
N VAL A 251 -22.59 -3.35 -21.92
CA VAL A 251 -21.34 -3.99 -22.36
C VAL A 251 -21.34 -5.49 -22.08
N LEU A 252 -21.85 -5.90 -20.91
CA LEU A 252 -22.00 -7.32 -20.56
C LEU A 252 -23.02 -8.04 -21.46
N ASP A 253 -24.17 -7.42 -21.73
CA ASP A 253 -25.21 -7.97 -22.62
C ASP A 253 -24.69 -8.14 -24.05
N GLU A 254 -23.86 -7.20 -24.53
CA GLU A 254 -23.25 -7.26 -25.87
C GLU A 254 -22.22 -8.39 -25.99
N HIS A 255 -21.32 -8.53 -25.00
CA HIS A 255 -20.15 -9.41 -25.14
C HIS A 255 -20.29 -10.77 -24.44
N LEU A 256 -21.16 -10.89 -23.43
CA LEU A 256 -21.30 -12.05 -22.54
C LEU A 256 -22.78 -12.41 -22.30
N PRO A 257 -23.63 -12.64 -23.31
CA PRO A 257 -25.09 -12.70 -23.16
C PRO A 257 -25.66 -13.70 -22.13
N GLY A 258 -24.91 -14.74 -21.74
CA GLY A 258 -25.30 -15.71 -20.70
C GLY A 258 -25.03 -15.25 -19.26
N TRP A 259 -24.40 -14.09 -19.04
CA TRP A 259 -23.99 -13.63 -17.71
C TRP A 259 -25.16 -13.48 -16.73
N ARG A 260 -26.36 -13.16 -17.24
CA ARG A 260 -27.59 -13.03 -16.44
C ARG A 260 -28.06 -14.34 -15.84
N ASP A 261 -27.76 -15.44 -16.51
CA ASP A 261 -28.04 -16.80 -16.06
C ASP A 261 -26.90 -17.37 -15.19
N GLY A 262 -25.84 -16.59 -14.97
CA GLY A 262 -24.68 -16.96 -14.18
C GLY A 262 -23.57 -17.67 -14.95
N ASP A 263 -23.55 -17.59 -16.28
CA ASP A 263 -22.51 -18.18 -17.13
C ASP A 263 -22.02 -17.16 -18.19
N PRO A 264 -20.99 -16.34 -17.89
CA PRO A 264 -20.17 -16.34 -16.67
C PRO A 264 -20.85 -15.72 -15.45
N VAL A 265 -20.39 -16.14 -14.26
CA VAL A 265 -20.52 -15.35 -13.04
C VAL A 265 -19.67 -14.10 -13.17
N ILE A 266 -20.27 -12.92 -12.97
CA ILE A 266 -19.55 -11.65 -12.88
C ILE A 266 -19.22 -11.34 -11.42
N ALA A 267 -17.96 -11.00 -11.15
CA ALA A 267 -17.48 -10.61 -9.84
C ALA A 267 -16.75 -9.26 -9.88
N PHE A 268 -16.77 -8.58 -8.74
CA PHE A 268 -16.04 -7.34 -8.49
C PHE A 268 -15.34 -7.43 -7.14
N GLU A 269 -14.18 -6.80 -7.03
CA GLU A 269 -13.42 -6.68 -5.79
C GLU A 269 -13.52 -5.26 -5.26
N SER A 270 -13.74 -5.13 -3.95
CA SER A 270 -13.66 -3.81 -3.32
C SER A 270 -13.23 -3.91 -1.87
N GLY A 271 -12.15 -3.22 -1.52
CA GLY A 271 -11.75 -3.02 -0.13
C GLY A 271 -12.01 -1.60 0.33
N ARG A 272 -11.30 -0.64 -0.29
CA ARG A 272 -11.30 0.78 0.10
C ARG A 272 -12.69 1.41 0.12
N TYR A 273 -13.50 1.18 -0.91
CA TYR A 273 -14.85 1.75 -0.99
C TYR A 273 -15.76 1.26 0.14
N LEU A 274 -15.61 -0.01 0.54
CA LEU A 274 -16.48 -0.62 1.55
C LEU A 274 -16.15 -0.14 2.96
N VAL A 275 -14.86 -0.08 3.31
CA VAL A 275 -14.46 0.22 4.70
C VAL A 275 -13.91 1.63 4.90
N GLY A 276 -13.50 2.35 3.85
CA GLY A 276 -12.75 3.61 3.96
C GLY A 276 -13.43 4.67 4.81
N ASP A 277 -14.66 5.03 4.45
CA ASP A 277 -15.47 6.07 5.13
C ASP A 277 -16.09 5.60 6.45
N SER A 278 -15.95 4.32 6.81
CA SER A 278 -16.41 3.80 8.10
C SER A 278 -15.47 4.14 9.26
N GLY A 279 -14.19 4.37 8.99
CA GLY A 279 -13.15 4.51 10.03
C GLY A 279 -12.66 5.93 10.25
N ARG A 280 -12.44 6.29 11.51
CA ARG A 280 -11.75 7.52 11.93
C ARG A 280 -10.68 7.20 12.97
N LEU A 281 -9.59 7.97 12.96
CA LEU A 281 -8.56 7.95 14.00
C LEU A 281 -8.66 9.21 14.84
N VAL A 282 -8.78 9.06 16.14
CA VAL A 282 -8.70 10.15 17.12
C VAL A 282 -7.34 10.13 17.78
N THR A 283 -6.69 11.29 17.85
CA THR A 283 -5.36 11.50 18.44
C THR A 283 -5.38 12.73 19.34
N THR A 284 -4.46 12.79 20.30
CA THR A 284 -4.29 13.93 21.18
C THR A 284 -2.97 14.64 20.91
N VAL A 285 -3.02 15.98 20.91
CA VAL A 285 -1.83 16.84 20.84
C VAL A 285 -1.09 16.75 22.16
N THR A 286 0.15 16.29 22.12
CA THR A 286 1.02 16.13 23.30
C THR A 286 1.87 17.37 23.56
N ASP A 287 2.30 18.06 22.50
CA ASP A 287 3.13 19.27 22.60
C ASP A 287 2.87 20.21 21.42
N VAL A 288 3.10 21.51 21.62
CA VAL A 288 3.08 22.52 20.56
C VAL A 288 4.31 23.39 20.72
N LYS A 289 5.14 23.47 19.66
CA LYS A 289 6.40 24.20 19.71
C LYS A 289 6.68 24.97 18.44
N HIS A 290 7.39 26.08 18.61
CA HIS A 290 7.98 26.84 17.52
C HIS A 290 9.44 26.41 17.32
N SER A 291 9.82 26.07 16.09
CA SER A 291 11.19 25.68 15.75
C SER A 291 11.61 26.27 14.41
N LYS A 292 12.63 27.13 14.45
CA LYS A 292 13.25 27.74 13.25
C LYS A 292 12.24 28.34 12.25
N GLY A 293 11.22 29.04 12.75
CA GLY A 293 10.22 29.69 11.89
C GLY A 293 9.04 28.81 11.50
N SER A 294 8.91 27.61 12.06
CA SER A 294 7.77 26.71 11.81
C SER A 294 7.16 26.21 13.12
N ASP A 295 5.83 26.17 13.16
CA ASP A 295 5.09 25.61 14.27
C ASP A 295 4.84 24.12 14.07
N TYR A 296 4.98 23.37 15.16
CA TYR A 296 4.78 21.93 15.20
C TYR A 296 3.77 21.61 16.30
N ALA A 297 2.77 20.80 15.97
CA ALA A 297 1.94 20.10 16.94
C ALA A 297 2.35 18.63 16.93
N VAL A 298 2.88 18.15 18.06
CA VAL A 298 3.26 16.76 18.26
C VAL A 298 2.05 15.99 18.73
N LEU A 299 1.76 14.87 18.08
CA LEU A 299 0.60 14.03 18.34
C LEU A 299 1.01 12.75 19.08
N ASP A 300 0.09 12.12 19.80
CA ASP A 300 0.27 10.78 20.39
C ASP A 300 0.18 9.64 19.35
N SER A 301 0.01 10.00 18.07
CA SER A 301 -0.05 9.12 16.92
C SER A 301 0.86 9.63 15.81
N GLY A 302 1.43 8.72 15.03
CA GLY A 302 2.29 9.03 13.89
C GLY A 302 2.14 8.02 12.77
N ILE A 303 3.16 7.91 11.91
CA ILE A 303 3.21 6.93 10.82
C ILE A 303 3.19 5.46 11.30
N ASN A 304 3.41 5.22 12.59
CA ASN A 304 3.22 3.92 13.25
C ASN A 304 1.75 3.51 13.36
N HIS A 305 0.81 4.45 13.36
CA HIS A 305 -0.64 4.21 13.50
C HIS A 305 -1.47 4.73 12.33
N LEU A 306 -0.94 5.71 11.59
CA LEU A 306 -1.48 6.23 10.34
C LEU A 306 -0.35 6.40 9.31
N GLY A 307 0.36 5.31 9.05
CA GLY A 307 1.41 5.26 8.03
C GLY A 307 0.84 5.13 6.63
N GLY A 308 -0.35 4.56 6.50
CA GLY A 308 -1.05 4.43 5.23
C GLY A 308 -0.22 3.79 4.12
N LEU A 309 0.00 4.57 3.07
CA LEU A 309 0.79 4.24 1.88
C LEU A 309 2.26 4.67 2.01
N SER A 310 2.82 4.79 3.22
CA SER A 310 4.23 5.17 3.42
C SER A 310 5.21 4.24 2.68
N GLY A 311 4.87 2.96 2.52
CA GLY A 311 5.58 2.02 1.64
C GLY A 311 5.52 2.32 0.14
N LEU A 312 4.65 3.24 -0.30
CA LEU A 312 4.54 3.75 -1.68
C LEU A 312 5.31 5.08 -1.89
N GLY A 313 6.10 5.52 -0.91
CA GLY A 313 6.95 6.71 -1.03
C GLY A 313 6.20 8.05 -1.06
N ARG A 314 4.90 8.07 -0.72
CA ARG A 314 4.11 9.30 -0.58
C ARG A 314 3.10 9.18 0.56
N LEU A 315 3.23 10.03 1.58
CA LEU A 315 2.09 10.40 2.41
C LEU A 315 1.28 11.44 1.62
N LEU A 316 0.07 11.07 1.20
CA LEU A 316 -0.89 12.04 0.65
C LEU A 316 -1.14 13.14 1.68
N PRO A 317 -1.54 14.36 1.29
CA PRO A 317 -1.88 15.40 2.25
C PRO A 317 -3.03 14.91 3.14
N LEU A 318 -2.72 14.56 4.39
CA LEU A 318 -3.69 14.15 5.39
C LEU A 318 -4.27 15.41 6.04
N SER A 319 -5.57 15.43 6.25
CA SER A 319 -6.28 16.52 6.88
C SER A 319 -6.90 16.03 8.20
N ALA A 320 -6.51 16.66 9.29
CA ALA A 320 -7.11 16.48 10.59
C ALA A 320 -8.13 17.58 10.87
N GLN A 321 -9.13 17.28 11.70
CA GLN A 321 -10.10 18.25 12.18
C GLN A 321 -10.19 18.22 13.71
N PRO A 322 -10.46 19.35 14.39
CA PRO A 322 -10.76 19.32 15.82
C PRO A 322 -11.97 18.42 16.11
N LEU A 323 -11.88 17.56 17.13
CA LEU A 323 -13.02 16.74 17.57
C LEU A 323 -14.17 17.60 18.12
N ALA A 324 -13.81 18.68 18.80
CA ALA A 324 -14.73 19.63 19.42
C ALA A 324 -14.61 21.00 18.75
N PRO A 325 -15.67 21.82 18.74
CA PRO A 325 -15.57 23.23 18.40
C PRO A 325 -14.51 23.89 19.27
N VAL A 326 -13.65 24.68 18.63
CA VAL A 326 -12.61 25.42 19.33
C VAL A 326 -13.26 26.57 20.10
N PRO A 327 -12.90 26.80 21.38
CA PRO A 327 -13.40 27.92 22.17
C PRO A 327 -13.32 29.27 21.44
N GLU A 328 -14.29 30.17 21.67
CA GLU A 328 -14.41 31.44 20.94
C GLU A 328 -13.14 32.32 21.02
N ASP A 329 -12.52 32.37 22.20
CA ASP A 329 -11.27 33.12 22.44
C ASP A 329 -10.10 32.62 21.56
N ARG A 330 -10.09 31.33 21.22
CA ARG A 330 -9.11 30.71 20.31
C ARG A 330 -9.54 30.80 18.85
N ALA A 331 -10.84 30.78 18.58
CA ALA A 331 -11.35 30.93 17.22
C ALA A 331 -11.02 32.33 16.66
N ASP A 332 -11.01 33.35 17.53
CA ASP A 332 -10.63 34.73 17.20
C ASP A 332 -9.13 34.90 16.84
N GLU A 333 -8.26 33.95 17.23
CA GLU A 333 -6.84 33.93 16.82
C GLU A 333 -6.68 33.59 15.33
N GLY A 334 -7.71 33.01 14.69
CA GLY A 334 -7.70 32.58 13.29
C GLY A 334 -6.99 31.25 13.04
N PRO A 335 -7.06 30.72 11.80
CA PRO A 335 -6.32 29.51 11.44
C PRO A 335 -4.81 29.77 11.47
N THR A 336 -4.09 28.87 12.11
CA THR A 336 -2.62 28.81 12.12
C THR A 336 -2.14 27.63 11.30
N THR A 337 -1.20 27.88 10.39
CA THR A 337 -0.50 26.83 9.65
C THR A 337 0.46 26.09 10.59
N VAL A 338 0.21 24.81 10.85
CA VAL A 338 1.04 23.99 11.73
C VAL A 338 1.43 22.67 11.05
N THR A 339 2.64 22.18 11.35
CA THR A 339 3.05 20.83 11.00
C THR A 339 2.57 19.83 12.06
N LEU A 340 1.81 18.82 11.64
CA LEU A 340 1.40 17.70 12.48
C LEU A 340 2.48 16.61 12.44
N ALA A 341 3.23 16.48 13.54
CA ALA A 341 4.27 15.48 13.72
C ALA A 341 3.79 14.38 14.68
N GLY A 342 4.26 13.16 14.49
CA GLY A 342 4.01 12.07 15.43
C GLY A 342 5.07 11.97 16.54
N PRO A 343 4.98 10.94 17.40
CA PRO A 343 5.81 10.79 18.59
C PRO A 343 7.14 10.05 18.33
N LEU A 344 7.41 9.59 17.11
CA LEU A 344 8.53 8.72 16.81
C LEU A 344 9.85 9.51 16.72
N CYS A 345 10.96 8.86 17.09
CA CYS A 345 12.30 9.44 17.01
C CYS A 345 12.86 9.40 15.57
N THR A 346 12.09 9.88 14.59
CA THR A 346 12.50 10.00 13.19
C THR A 346 11.92 11.28 12.57
N PRO A 347 12.71 12.04 11.80
CA PRO A 347 12.21 13.24 11.13
C PRO A 347 11.15 12.93 10.05
N ALA A 348 11.00 11.67 9.66
CA ALA A 348 9.98 11.21 8.72
C ALA A 348 8.58 11.07 9.35
N ASP A 349 8.45 11.19 10.68
CA ASP A 349 7.17 11.05 11.37
C ASP A 349 6.33 12.32 11.30
N ILE A 350 5.88 12.65 10.09
CA ILE A 350 5.07 13.82 9.77
C ILE A 350 3.80 13.34 9.09
N LEU A 351 2.65 13.59 9.71
CA LEU A 351 1.34 13.26 9.14
C LEU A 351 0.83 14.36 8.20
N ALA A 352 1.10 15.63 8.52
CA ALA A 352 0.75 16.76 7.66
C ALA A 352 1.77 17.90 7.82
N ARG A 353 2.33 18.40 6.71
CA ARG A 353 3.28 19.53 6.75
C ARG A 353 2.59 20.90 6.84
N VAL A 354 1.38 20.98 6.29
CA VAL A 354 0.60 22.22 6.18
C VAL A 354 -0.82 21.88 6.62
N ALA A 355 -1.08 21.99 7.93
CA ALA A 355 -2.42 21.86 8.49
C ALA A 355 -2.92 23.22 8.94
N GLU A 356 -4.06 23.65 8.39
CA GLU A 356 -4.74 24.87 8.80
C GLU A 356 -5.69 24.55 9.95
N LEU A 357 -5.27 24.87 11.18
CA LEU A 357 -6.03 24.56 12.39
C LEU A 357 -6.14 25.80 13.30
N PRO A 358 -7.27 26.01 13.99
CA PRO A 358 -7.46 27.14 14.90
C PRO A 358 -6.66 26.97 16.21
N GLY A 359 -5.51 27.65 16.29
CA GLY A 359 -4.69 27.84 17.50
C GLY A 359 -4.52 26.60 18.37
N VAL A 360 -3.95 25.52 17.83
CA VAL A 360 -3.82 24.19 18.49
C VAL A 360 -3.05 24.27 19.82
N ARG A 361 -3.51 23.54 20.84
CA ARG A 361 -2.89 23.48 22.18
C ARG A 361 -2.71 22.03 22.66
N PRO A 362 -1.73 21.76 23.55
CA PRO A 362 -1.62 20.45 24.19
C PRO A 362 -2.93 20.03 24.88
N GLY A 363 -3.30 18.77 24.73
CA GLY A 363 -4.57 18.21 25.20
C GLY A 363 -5.72 18.27 24.18
N ASP A 364 -5.60 19.08 23.12
CA ASP A 364 -6.61 19.08 22.06
C ASP A 364 -6.68 17.72 21.36
N ARG A 365 -7.90 17.34 20.95
CA ARG A 365 -8.16 16.11 20.20
C ARG A 365 -8.38 16.43 18.73
N LEU A 366 -7.62 15.76 17.87
CA LEU A 366 -7.75 15.84 16.42
C LEU A 366 -8.29 14.52 15.87
N VAL A 367 -9.04 14.60 14.77
CA VAL A 367 -9.65 13.46 14.09
C VAL A 367 -9.17 13.42 12.65
N PHE A 368 -8.61 12.29 12.23
CA PHE A 368 -8.40 11.96 10.83
C PHE A 368 -9.58 11.12 10.33
N PRO A 369 -10.42 11.65 9.42
CA PRO A 369 -11.57 10.92 8.90
C PRO A 369 -11.15 9.92 7.81
N HIS A 370 -12.01 8.96 7.51
CA HIS A 370 -11.92 8.10 6.33
C HIS A 370 -10.64 7.26 6.25
N VAL A 371 -10.22 6.75 7.40
CA VAL A 371 -9.03 5.89 7.58
C VAL A 371 -9.41 4.44 7.88
N GLY A 372 -10.62 4.03 7.49
CA GLY A 372 -11.09 2.66 7.67
C GLY A 372 -10.41 1.64 6.75
N ALA A 373 -9.82 2.09 5.64
CA ALA A 373 -9.06 1.27 4.70
C ALA A 373 -7.59 1.67 4.72
N TYR A 374 -6.66 0.72 4.90
CA TYR A 374 -5.22 0.99 4.94
C TYR A 374 -4.85 2.05 5.98
N GLY A 375 -5.58 2.10 7.09
CA GLY A 375 -5.19 2.89 8.26
C GLY A 375 -4.19 2.09 9.09
N LEU A 376 -4.68 1.53 10.20
CA LEU A 376 -3.83 0.79 11.14
C LEU A 376 -3.13 -0.42 10.52
N SER A 377 -3.84 -1.20 9.69
CA SER A 377 -3.34 -2.45 9.08
C SER A 377 -2.16 -2.25 8.12
N ALA A 378 -1.97 -1.04 7.59
CA ALA A 378 -0.87 -0.69 6.70
C ALA A 378 0.19 0.23 7.37
N SER A 379 0.18 0.32 8.70
CA SER A 379 1.05 1.22 9.46
C SER A 379 2.24 0.51 10.12
N LEU A 380 3.24 1.27 10.57
CA LEU A 380 4.47 0.75 11.17
C LEU A 380 4.29 0.31 12.64
N LEU A 381 3.35 -0.60 12.90
CA LEU A 381 2.95 -1.04 14.25
C LEU A 381 4.09 -1.55 15.13
N GLY A 382 5.09 -2.20 14.53
CA GLY A 382 6.25 -2.74 15.27
C GLY A 382 7.39 -1.75 15.46
N PHE A 383 7.32 -0.55 14.87
CA PHE A 383 8.39 0.42 14.93
C PHE A 383 8.46 1.09 16.30
N LEU A 384 9.63 1.06 16.93
CA LEU A 384 9.91 1.58 18.27
C LEU A 384 9.05 0.99 19.42
N GLY A 385 8.28 -0.07 19.16
CA GLY A 385 7.56 -0.83 20.19
C GLY A 385 6.40 -0.09 20.87
N HIS A 386 5.84 0.94 20.23
CA HIS A 386 4.64 1.62 20.74
C HIS A 386 3.43 0.67 20.72
N PRO A 387 2.51 0.74 21.71
CA PRO A 387 1.28 -0.03 21.65
C PRO A 387 0.44 0.37 20.43
N ALA A 388 -0.27 -0.58 19.84
CA ALA A 388 -1.28 -0.25 18.84
C ALA A 388 -2.44 0.56 19.49
N PRO A 389 -3.12 1.44 18.73
CA PRO A 389 -4.37 2.07 19.14
C PRO A 389 -5.40 1.01 19.49
N ALA A 390 -6.34 1.34 20.37
CA ALA A 390 -7.56 0.55 20.46
C ALA A 390 -8.40 0.75 19.17
N GLU A 391 -9.13 -0.29 18.78
CA GLU A 391 -10.07 -0.31 17.66
C GLU A 391 -11.46 -0.57 18.24
N VAL A 392 -12.39 0.37 18.06
CA VAL A 392 -13.76 0.27 18.58
C VAL A 392 -14.74 0.20 17.41
N LEU A 393 -15.60 -0.82 17.42
CA LEU A 393 -16.75 -0.89 16.54
C LEU A 393 -17.93 -0.18 17.18
N VAL A 394 -18.60 0.68 16.42
CA VAL A 394 -19.85 1.32 16.83
C VAL A 394 -21.00 0.92 15.91
N ASP A 395 -22.17 0.70 16.51
CA ASP A 395 -23.42 0.44 15.81
C ASP A 395 -24.57 1.16 16.51
N GLY A 396 -25.38 1.91 15.76
CA GLY A 396 -26.52 2.65 16.30
C GLY A 396 -26.16 3.63 17.43
N GLY A 397 -24.96 4.23 17.38
CA GLY A 397 -24.46 5.14 18.41
C GLY A 397 -23.98 4.47 19.69
N LYS A 398 -23.66 3.17 19.66
CA LYS A 398 -23.13 2.41 20.80
C LYS A 398 -21.88 1.64 20.42
N ALA A 399 -20.91 1.54 21.32
CA ALA A 399 -19.80 0.62 21.15
C ALA A 399 -20.30 -0.83 21.29
N VAL A 400 -19.93 -1.68 20.33
CA VAL A 400 -20.31 -3.10 20.28
C VAL A 400 -19.10 -4.04 20.39
N SER A 401 -17.90 -3.54 20.12
CA SER A 401 -16.63 -4.26 20.31
C SER A 401 -15.50 -3.27 20.54
N ALA A 402 -14.50 -3.66 21.32
CA ALA A 402 -13.25 -2.92 21.50
C ALA A 402 -12.08 -3.91 21.56
N THR A 403 -11.13 -3.79 20.64
CA THR A 403 -9.96 -4.68 20.51
C THR A 403 -8.68 -3.86 20.40
N ARG A 404 -7.52 -4.51 20.58
CA ARG A 404 -6.21 -3.89 20.39
C ARG A 404 -5.24 -4.94 19.85
N LEU A 405 -4.53 -4.61 18.79
CA LEU A 405 -3.45 -5.46 18.27
C LEU A 405 -2.29 -5.52 19.26
N ALA A 406 -1.72 -6.72 19.43
CA ALA A 406 -0.55 -6.94 20.26
C ALA A 406 0.50 -7.73 19.47
N LEU A 407 1.74 -7.25 19.51
CA LEU A 407 2.88 -7.97 18.96
C LEU A 407 3.46 -8.90 20.03
N GLN A 408 3.46 -10.20 19.75
CA GLN A 408 3.99 -11.21 20.65
C GLN A 408 5.21 -11.89 20.02
N ARG A 409 6.20 -12.22 20.85
CA ARG A 409 7.34 -13.04 20.44
C ARG A 409 7.08 -14.47 20.87
N HIS A 410 7.27 -15.41 19.95
CA HIS A 410 7.20 -16.83 20.23
C HIS A 410 8.57 -17.47 20.04
N THR A 411 8.92 -18.41 20.91
CA THR A 411 10.11 -19.24 20.76
C THR A 411 9.93 -20.12 19.54
N VAL A 412 10.75 -19.91 18.51
CA VAL A 412 10.90 -20.87 17.42
C VAL A 412 11.70 -22.07 17.97
N ALA A 413 11.41 -23.29 17.48
CA ALA A 413 11.96 -24.54 18.00
C ALA A 413 13.43 -24.41 18.47
N PRO A 414 13.80 -24.98 19.64
CA PRO A 414 15.16 -24.88 20.16
C PRO A 414 16.17 -25.25 19.08
N LEU A 415 17.28 -24.51 19.01
CA LEU A 415 18.42 -24.84 18.16
C LEU A 415 18.88 -26.28 18.49
N ALA A 416 18.36 -27.28 17.78
CA ALA A 416 18.86 -28.62 17.86
C ALA A 416 20.22 -28.63 17.14
N ASP A 417 21.30 -28.69 17.92
CA ASP A 417 22.68 -28.98 17.51
C ASP A 417 23.14 -28.40 16.16
N LEU A 418 23.01 -27.08 16.00
CA LEU A 418 23.97 -26.32 15.20
C LEU A 418 25.28 -26.17 15.99
N GLN A 419 25.84 -27.29 16.49
CA GLN A 419 27.22 -27.32 16.94
C GLN A 419 28.10 -27.28 15.69
N SER A 420 28.87 -26.20 15.58
CA SER A 420 29.80 -25.96 14.49
C SER A 420 30.76 -27.15 14.33
N LYS A 421 30.73 -27.78 13.15
CA LYS A 421 31.98 -28.28 12.58
C LYS A 421 32.74 -27.04 12.11
N ASP A 422 33.81 -26.73 12.84
CA ASP A 422 34.88 -25.80 12.47
C ASP A 422 34.44 -24.35 12.14
N SER A 423 34.30 -23.51 13.17
CA SER A 423 34.48 -22.07 12.97
C SER A 423 35.98 -21.75 13.06
N PRO A 424 36.65 -21.31 11.98
CA PRO A 424 37.98 -20.74 12.09
C PRO A 424 37.90 -19.45 12.92
N ALA A 425 38.91 -19.24 13.76
CA ALA A 425 38.99 -18.10 14.66
C ALA A 425 38.80 -16.76 13.92
N MET A 426 37.94 -15.91 14.47
CA MET A 426 37.79 -14.51 14.07
C MET A 426 39.16 -13.81 14.15
N PRO A 427 39.64 -13.15 13.09
CA PRO A 427 40.83 -12.33 13.20
C PRO A 427 40.53 -11.09 14.05
N ASP A 428 41.49 -10.73 14.89
CA ASP A 428 41.50 -9.56 15.76
C ASP A 428 41.43 -8.28 14.91
N THR A 429 40.29 -7.58 14.94
CA THR A 429 40.12 -6.29 14.27
C THR A 429 40.35 -5.16 15.25
N SER A 430 41.60 -4.97 15.67
CA SER A 430 42.05 -3.67 16.16
C SER A 430 42.18 -2.72 14.95
N VAL A 431 41.22 -1.79 14.81
CA VAL A 431 41.28 -0.73 13.79
C VAL A 431 42.32 0.31 14.23
N PRO A 432 43.33 0.66 13.41
CA PRO A 432 44.16 1.82 13.67
C PRO A 432 43.38 3.09 13.36
N THR A 433 43.43 4.08 14.25
CA THR A 433 42.99 5.46 14.00
C THR A 433 43.72 6.01 12.77
N ALA A 434 42.97 6.28 11.70
CA ALA A 434 43.49 6.92 10.51
C ALA A 434 43.57 8.44 10.70
N THR A 435 44.76 8.97 10.42
CA THR A 435 45.12 10.38 10.36
C THR A 435 44.61 11.04 9.09
N ASP A 436 44.24 12.31 9.23
CA ASP A 436 43.95 13.27 8.17
C ASP A 436 45.05 13.31 7.10
N THR A 437 44.72 12.94 5.85
CA THR A 437 45.55 13.22 4.68
C THR A 437 44.67 13.57 3.50
N THR A 438 44.67 14.85 3.11
CA THR A 438 44.08 15.36 1.88
C THR A 438 45.06 15.14 0.72
N THR A 439 44.84 14.11 -0.09
CA THR A 439 45.51 13.91 -1.38
C THR A 439 44.60 14.29 -2.53
N SER A 440 45.00 15.31 -3.28
CA SER A 440 44.32 15.79 -4.49
C SER A 440 44.51 14.81 -5.65
N THR A 441 43.41 14.29 -6.19
CA THR A 441 43.43 13.44 -7.40
C THR A 441 43.48 14.30 -8.66
N ALA A 442 43.97 13.73 -9.78
CA ALA A 442 44.15 14.42 -11.07
C ALA A 442 42.86 15.00 -11.70
N HIS A 443 41.70 14.73 -11.09
CA HIS A 443 40.37 15.11 -11.58
C HIS A 443 39.66 16.17 -10.73
N GLY A 444 40.32 16.68 -9.67
CA GLY A 444 39.84 17.82 -8.88
C GLY A 444 38.82 17.48 -7.79
N TRP A 445 38.50 16.19 -7.59
CA TRP A 445 37.74 15.68 -6.44
C TRP A 445 38.64 14.88 -5.48
N ASP A 446 38.20 14.74 -4.23
CA ASP A 446 38.91 13.97 -3.21
C ASP A 446 38.50 12.49 -3.21
N GLU A 447 39.28 11.66 -2.50
CA GLU A 447 39.09 10.20 -2.44
C GLU A 447 37.74 9.81 -1.81
N GLU A 448 37.19 10.66 -0.94
CA GLU A 448 35.89 10.44 -0.30
C GLU A 448 34.75 10.47 -1.33
N TYR A 449 34.82 11.37 -2.31
CA TYR A 449 33.82 11.46 -3.39
C TYR A 449 33.82 10.21 -4.26
N GLU A 450 35.02 9.75 -4.62
CA GLU A 450 35.23 8.57 -5.44
C GLU A 450 34.73 7.31 -4.71
N SER A 451 35.00 7.21 -3.40
CA SER A 451 34.49 6.14 -2.53
C SER A 451 32.96 6.08 -2.52
N VAL A 452 32.29 7.22 -2.32
CA VAL A 452 30.82 7.28 -2.31
C VAL A 452 30.22 6.77 -3.63
N LEU A 453 30.79 7.18 -4.77
CA LEU A 453 30.29 6.73 -6.07
C LEU A 453 30.57 5.25 -6.34
N HIS A 454 31.72 4.72 -5.93
CA HIS A 454 32.02 3.30 -6.09
C HIS A 454 31.14 2.38 -5.23
N ASP A 455 30.84 2.80 -4.01
CA ASP A 455 29.98 2.05 -3.09
C ASP A 455 28.55 1.92 -3.62
N VAL A 456 28.00 3.02 -4.15
CA VAL A 456 26.60 3.05 -4.62
C VAL A 456 26.48 2.52 -6.05
N LEU A 457 27.51 2.71 -6.89
CA LEU A 457 27.50 2.32 -8.31
C LEU A 457 28.62 1.30 -8.57
N PRO A 458 28.43 0.02 -8.19
CA PRO A 458 29.48 -1.00 -8.27
C PRO A 458 29.96 -1.28 -9.70
N ARG A 459 29.21 -0.88 -10.74
CA ARG A 459 29.66 -0.99 -12.14
C ARG A 459 30.72 0.05 -12.52
N LEU A 460 30.95 1.09 -11.71
CA LEU A 460 32.11 1.99 -11.83
C LEU A 460 33.41 1.27 -11.46
N ALA A 461 33.37 0.41 -10.43
CA ALA A 461 34.55 -0.32 -9.93
C ALA A 461 35.13 -1.33 -10.93
N ALA A 462 34.31 -1.82 -11.88
CA ALA A 462 34.72 -2.82 -12.86
C ALA A 462 35.58 -2.26 -14.02
N LYS A 463 35.83 -0.94 -14.10
CA LYS A 463 36.45 -0.29 -15.28
C LYS A 463 37.75 0.50 -15.01
N GLY A 464 38.32 0.44 -13.80
CA GLY A 464 39.50 1.23 -13.44
C GLY A 464 39.12 2.56 -12.75
N PRO A 465 40.01 3.56 -12.72
CA PRO A 465 39.80 4.82 -11.98
C PRO A 465 38.57 5.59 -12.50
N LEU A 466 37.92 6.35 -11.62
CA LEU A 466 36.71 7.10 -11.97
C LEU A 466 37.00 8.16 -13.04
N LEU A 467 36.37 8.00 -14.22
CA LEU A 467 36.55 8.95 -15.33
C LEU A 467 35.53 10.11 -15.25
N PRO A 468 35.95 11.38 -15.39
CA PRO A 468 35.08 12.58 -15.33
C PRO A 468 33.84 12.55 -16.20
N ASP A 469 33.95 12.01 -17.42
CA ASP A 469 32.88 12.02 -18.42
C ASP A 469 32.15 10.66 -18.51
N SER A 470 32.40 9.76 -17.56
CA SER A 470 31.69 8.48 -17.51
C SER A 470 30.20 8.68 -17.21
N SER A 471 29.34 7.90 -17.87
CA SER A 471 27.90 8.00 -17.64
C SER A 471 27.51 7.29 -16.34
N LEU A 472 27.01 8.05 -15.36
CA LEU A 472 26.49 7.47 -14.11
C LEU A 472 25.29 6.57 -14.36
N LYS A 473 24.41 6.94 -15.30
CA LYS A 473 23.27 6.10 -15.73
C LYS A 473 23.74 4.75 -16.28
N ALA A 474 24.78 4.73 -17.12
CA ALA A 474 25.34 3.47 -17.63
C ALA A 474 25.98 2.63 -16.53
N ALA A 475 26.45 3.27 -15.45
CA ALA A 475 26.98 2.63 -14.27
C ALA A 475 25.90 2.14 -13.27
N GLY A 476 24.61 2.30 -13.60
CA GLY A 476 23.50 1.81 -12.78
C GLY A 476 22.84 2.86 -11.90
N LEU A 477 23.08 4.15 -12.14
CA LEU A 477 22.37 5.23 -11.44
C LEU A 477 20.90 5.28 -11.89
N ASP A 478 20.04 4.59 -11.14
CA ASP A 478 18.58 4.70 -11.20
C ASP A 478 18.07 5.68 -10.13
N SER A 479 16.75 5.84 -10.01
CA SER A 479 16.14 6.78 -9.07
C SER A 479 16.47 6.48 -7.59
N MET A 480 16.67 5.22 -7.23
CA MET A 480 17.01 4.83 -5.85
C MET A 480 18.49 5.06 -5.57
N ALA A 481 19.36 4.65 -6.49
CA ALA A 481 20.80 4.91 -6.40
C ALA A 481 21.11 6.42 -6.40
N MET A 482 20.33 7.23 -7.14
CA MET A 482 20.44 8.70 -7.11
C MET A 482 20.17 9.28 -5.73
N VAL A 483 19.12 8.82 -5.04
CA VAL A 483 18.81 9.24 -3.66
C VAL A 483 19.92 8.81 -2.71
N GLU A 484 20.46 7.60 -2.86
CA GLU A 484 21.55 7.12 -2.01
C GLU A 484 22.85 7.89 -2.23
N VAL A 485 23.24 8.16 -3.48
CA VAL A 485 24.38 9.04 -3.81
C VAL A 485 24.17 10.42 -3.18
N LEU A 486 22.97 11.00 -3.33
CA LEU A 486 22.65 12.32 -2.77
C LEU A 486 22.86 12.35 -1.25
N VAL A 487 22.24 11.42 -0.53
CA VAL A 487 22.32 11.36 0.94
C VAL A 487 23.76 11.17 1.42
N ARG A 488 24.53 10.30 0.77
CA ARG A 488 25.93 10.04 1.15
C ARG A 488 26.83 11.23 0.85
N VAL A 489 26.64 11.91 -0.29
CA VAL A 489 27.39 13.12 -0.67
C VAL A 489 27.06 14.28 0.28
N GLU A 490 25.77 14.54 0.54
CA GLU A 490 25.36 15.59 1.49
C GLU A 490 25.93 15.35 2.88
N SER A 491 25.91 14.09 3.34
CA SER A 491 26.48 13.70 4.62
C SER A 491 28.01 13.83 4.66
N ALA A 492 28.72 13.38 3.62
CA ALA A 492 30.18 13.41 3.56
C ALA A 492 30.71 14.85 3.61
N TYR A 493 30.11 15.76 2.85
CA TYR A 493 30.58 17.14 2.75
C TYR A 493 29.85 18.13 3.66
N SER A 494 28.89 17.66 4.46
CA SER A 494 28.03 18.52 5.30
C SER A 494 27.37 19.66 4.50
N ILE A 495 26.89 19.34 3.29
CA ILE A 495 26.19 20.27 2.38
C ILE A 495 24.75 19.82 2.17
N SER A 496 23.91 20.69 1.61
CA SER A 496 22.60 20.30 1.08
C SER A 496 22.46 20.75 -0.36
N ILE A 497 22.16 19.81 -1.26
CA ILE A 497 21.99 20.07 -2.69
C ILE A 497 20.56 20.58 -2.90
N PRO A 498 20.37 21.83 -3.36
CA PRO A 498 19.03 22.40 -3.50
C PRO A 498 18.25 21.74 -4.64
N ASP A 499 16.91 21.73 -4.53
CA ASP A 499 16.00 21.14 -5.53
C ASP A 499 16.26 21.63 -6.97
N SER A 500 16.73 22.87 -7.13
CA SER A 500 17.09 23.44 -8.44
C SER A 500 18.25 22.74 -9.13
N GLU A 501 19.13 22.09 -8.36
CA GLU A 501 20.27 21.31 -8.85
C GLU A 501 19.92 19.82 -9.02
N LEU A 502 18.72 19.38 -8.63
CA LEU A 502 18.23 18.01 -8.80
C LEU A 502 17.73 17.72 -10.22
N VAL A 503 18.55 18.06 -11.21
CA VAL A 503 18.25 17.91 -12.63
C VAL A 503 19.09 16.81 -13.25
N ALA A 504 18.59 16.21 -14.35
CA ALA A 504 19.29 15.11 -15.03
C ALA A 504 20.72 15.45 -15.47
N ALA A 505 21.00 16.73 -15.74
CA ALA A 505 22.33 17.20 -16.10
C ALA A 505 23.34 17.10 -14.95
N THR A 506 22.92 17.29 -13.70
CA THR A 506 23.77 17.19 -12.51
C THR A 506 24.25 15.77 -12.30
N PHE A 507 23.37 14.80 -12.52
CA PHE A 507 23.64 13.37 -12.35
C PHE A 507 24.09 12.67 -13.64
N ALA A 508 24.50 13.43 -14.66
CA ALA A 508 24.93 12.86 -15.94
C ALA A 508 26.29 12.15 -15.82
N THR A 509 27.26 12.80 -15.17
CA THR A 509 28.64 12.33 -15.02
C THR A 509 29.20 12.63 -13.62
N PRO A 510 30.28 11.96 -13.18
CA PRO A 510 30.97 12.29 -11.93
C PRO A 510 31.38 13.77 -11.86
N ALA A 511 31.85 14.35 -12.96
CA ALA A 511 32.27 15.75 -12.99
C ALA A 511 31.10 16.74 -12.85
N SER A 512 29.94 16.43 -13.45
CA SER A 512 28.77 17.31 -13.36
C SER A 512 28.23 17.40 -11.94
N LEU A 513 28.24 16.28 -11.21
CA LEU A 513 27.83 16.23 -9.80
C LEU A 513 28.88 16.87 -8.90
N TRP A 514 30.17 16.59 -9.13
CA TRP A 514 31.24 17.18 -8.32
C TRP A 514 31.25 18.70 -8.37
N ARG A 515 30.97 19.31 -9.52
CA ARG A 515 30.88 20.77 -9.65
C ARG A 515 29.84 21.39 -8.73
N VAL A 516 28.70 20.72 -8.51
CA VAL A 516 27.66 21.20 -7.57
C VAL A 516 28.16 21.03 -6.14
N VAL A 517 28.72 19.87 -5.81
CA VAL A 517 29.30 19.56 -4.49
C VAL A 517 30.40 20.56 -4.11
N SER A 518 31.36 20.81 -4.99
CA SER A 518 32.47 21.72 -4.75
C SER A 518 31.99 23.16 -4.56
N THR A 519 31.03 23.61 -5.37
CA THR A 519 30.43 24.96 -5.24
C THR A 519 29.74 25.13 -3.89
N LEU A 520 28.95 24.15 -3.46
CA LEU A 520 28.26 24.19 -2.17
C LEU A 520 29.24 24.10 -1.00
N ARG A 521 30.30 23.30 -1.15
CA ARG A 521 31.38 23.19 -0.16
C ARG A 521 32.12 24.53 0.01
N GLU A 522 32.45 25.21 -1.08
CA GLU A 522 33.07 26.54 -1.03
C GLU A 522 32.15 27.58 -0.36
N GLN A 523 30.84 27.51 -0.63
CA GLN A 523 29.84 28.38 0.03
C GLN A 523 29.67 28.08 1.53
N ALA A 524 29.81 26.81 1.93
CA ALA A 524 29.72 26.38 3.33
C ALA A 524 30.94 26.79 4.17
N VAL A 525 32.12 26.94 3.55
CA VAL A 525 33.38 27.28 4.25
C VAL A 525 33.55 28.80 4.48
N GLY A 526 32.87 29.65 3.71
CA GLY A 526 32.96 31.13 3.84
C GLY A 526 34.35 31.70 3.51
N PRO A 527 34.47 33.01 3.17
CA PRO A 527 35.79 33.61 2.94
C PRO A 527 36.58 33.64 4.26
N ALA A 528 37.75 33.01 4.27
CA ALA A 528 38.70 33.06 5.38
C ALA A 528 39.04 34.52 5.74
N ALA A 529 38.92 34.86 7.03
CA ALA A 529 39.43 36.10 7.61
C ALA A 529 40.90 35.94 8.03
#